data_AF-A0A9D5JHR8-F1
#
_entry.id   AF-A0A9D5JHR8-F1
#
_cell.length_a   1.000
_cell.length_b   1.000
_cell.length_c   1.000
_cell.angle_alpha   90.00
_cell.angle_beta   90.00
_cell.angle_gamma   90.00
#
_symmetry.space_group_name_H-M   'P 1'
#
loop_
_entity.id
_entity.type
_entity.pdbx_description
1 polymer ?
#
loop_
_entity_poly.entity_id
_entity_poly.type
_entity_poly.pdbx_seq_one_letter_code
_entity_poly.pdbx_strand_id
1 'polypeptide(L)'
;MNFRLGELFCGPGGLGLGATQAAFTHNNEKFSVTHEWASDYDKDTCETYRHNIAGKSGSVIHKDIQTDKCHVEGLLRFLLLGNTFC
;
A
#
# COMPACT_ATOMS: atom_id res chain seq x y z
N MET A 1 2.60 -16.48 -8.83
CA MET A 1 2.47 -15.03 -9.04
C MET A 1 2.36 -14.26 -7.73
N ASN A 2 2.98 -13.07 -7.62
CA ASN A 2 2.83 -12.18 -6.46
C ASN A 2 2.31 -10.81 -6.91
N PHE A 3 1.17 -10.39 -6.37
CA PHE A 3 0.58 -9.08 -6.66
C PHE A 3 1.03 -8.04 -5.63
N ARG A 4 1.22 -6.80 -6.07
CA ARG A 4 1.60 -5.67 -5.21
C ARG A 4 0.37 -4.83 -4.92
N LEU A 5 0.09 -4.62 -3.63
CA LEU A 5 -1.06 -3.82 -3.18
C LEU A 5 -0.61 -2.39 -2.86
N GLY A 6 -1.31 -1.44 -3.48
CA GLY A 6 -1.29 -0.02 -3.13
C GLY A 6 -2.65 0.41 -2.59
N GLU A 7 -2.71 1.08 -1.45
CA GLU A 7 -3.97 1.43 -0.78
C GLU A 7 -4.06 2.92 -0.48
N LEU A 8 -5.05 3.61 -1.07
CA LEU A 8 -5.37 5.00 -0.74
C LEU A 8 -6.49 5.03 0.30
N PHE A 9 -6.42 5.97 1.24
CA PHE A 9 -7.37 6.06 2.36
C PHE A 9 -7.42 4.75 3.15
N CYS A 10 -6.24 4.22 3.49
CA CYS A 10 -6.09 2.87 3.99
C CYS A 10 -6.65 2.64 5.41
N GLY A 11 -6.90 3.73 6.15
CA GLY A 11 -7.26 3.67 7.55
C GLY A 11 -6.29 2.78 8.34
N PRO A 12 -6.78 1.99 9.31
CA PRO A 12 -5.94 1.13 10.14
C PRO A 12 -5.48 -0.16 9.44
N GLY A 13 -5.91 -0.41 8.18
CA GLY A 13 -5.38 -1.48 7.35
C GLY A 13 -6.14 -2.81 7.30
N GLY A 14 -7.43 -2.83 7.62
CA GLY A 14 -8.22 -4.07 7.56
C GLY A 14 -8.15 -4.79 6.20
N LEU A 15 -8.25 -4.04 5.08
CA LEU A 15 -8.16 -4.61 3.73
C LEU A 15 -6.73 -5.07 3.41
N GLY A 16 -5.73 -4.26 3.69
CA GLY A 16 -4.31 -4.64 3.52
C GLY A 16 -3.93 -5.90 4.28
N LEU A 17 -4.44 -6.09 5.50
CA LEU A 17 -4.22 -7.29 6.29
C LEU A 17 -4.89 -8.52 5.66
N GLY A 18 -6.16 -8.40 5.27
CA GLY A 18 -6.88 -9.49 4.61
C GLY A 18 -6.22 -9.90 3.28
N ALA A 19 -5.80 -8.93 2.48
CA ALA A 19 -5.12 -9.18 1.21
C ALA A 19 -3.77 -9.88 1.41
N THR A 20 -2.95 -9.43 2.36
CA THR A 20 -1.64 -10.04 2.64
C THR A 20 -1.74 -11.45 3.22
N GLN A 21 -2.84 -11.77 3.91
CA GLN A 21 -3.15 -13.11 4.37
C GLN A 21 -3.73 -14.01 3.27
N ALA A 22 -4.30 -13.44 2.21
CA ALA A 22 -4.87 -14.19 1.11
C ALA A 22 -3.77 -14.82 0.24
N ALA A 23 -3.74 -16.16 0.24
CA ALA A 23 -2.89 -16.93 -0.65
C ALA A 23 -3.61 -18.22 -1.07
N PHE A 24 -3.42 -18.63 -2.32
CA PHE A 24 -3.95 -19.90 -2.83
C PHE A 24 -3.01 -20.49 -3.89
N THR A 25 -3.18 -21.76 -4.21
CA THR A 25 -2.40 -22.46 -5.25
C THR A 25 -3.35 -22.97 -6.32
N HIS A 26 -3.01 -22.71 -7.59
CA HIS A 26 -3.75 -23.20 -8.74
C HIS A 26 -2.75 -23.68 -9.81
N ASN A 27 -2.92 -24.88 -10.35
CA ASN A 27 -2.01 -25.49 -11.34
C ASN A 27 -0.52 -25.43 -10.96
N ASN A 28 -0.19 -25.81 -9.72
CA ASN A 28 1.16 -25.73 -9.13
C ASN A 28 1.76 -24.32 -9.03
N GLU A 29 0.97 -23.27 -9.29
CA GLU A 29 1.39 -21.89 -9.11
C GLU A 29 0.75 -21.29 -7.85
N LYS A 30 1.57 -20.70 -6.98
CA LYS A 30 1.12 -19.96 -5.79
C LYS A 30 0.78 -18.52 -6.15
N PHE A 31 -0.40 -18.07 -5.75
CA PHE A 31 -0.88 -16.69 -5.86
C PHE A 31 -0.91 -16.06 -4.46
N SER A 32 -0.38 -14.86 -4.34
CA SER A 32 -0.36 -14.08 -3.09
C SER A 32 -0.37 -12.59 -3.36
N VAL A 33 -0.72 -11.80 -2.35
CA VAL A 33 -0.62 -10.34 -2.38
C VAL A 33 0.40 -9.88 -1.34
N THR A 34 1.27 -8.94 -1.73
CA THR A 34 2.23 -8.29 -0.84
C THR A 34 1.90 -6.80 -0.78
N HIS A 35 1.87 -6.25 0.44
CA HIS A 35 1.75 -4.80 0.63
C HIS A 35 2.98 -4.09 0.04
N GLU A 36 2.73 -3.10 -0.80
CA GLU A 36 3.79 -2.27 -1.37
C GLU A 36 3.80 -0.86 -0.77
N TRP A 37 2.64 -0.20 -0.77
CA TRP A 37 2.49 1.12 -0.18
C TRP A 37 1.05 1.38 0.26
N ALA A 38 0.86 2.29 1.20
CA ALA A 38 -0.46 2.79 1.58
C ALA A 38 -0.39 4.27 1.95
N SER A 39 -1.50 4.98 1.87
CA SER A 39 -1.58 6.38 2.25
C SER A 39 -2.85 6.65 3.06
N ASP A 40 -2.70 7.41 4.13
CA ASP A 40 -3.82 7.98 4.89
C ASP A 40 -3.48 9.38 5.40
N TYR A 41 -4.52 10.15 5.68
CA TYR A 41 -4.39 11.48 6.27
C TYR A 41 -4.26 11.41 7.80
N ASP A 42 -4.85 10.38 8.44
CA ASP A 42 -4.78 10.23 9.88
C ASP A 42 -3.48 9.52 10.28
N LYS A 43 -2.74 10.15 11.19
CA LYS A 43 -1.45 9.64 11.66
C LYS A 43 -1.62 8.35 12.45
N ASP A 44 -2.62 8.29 13.32
CA ASP A 44 -2.83 7.17 14.23
C ASP A 44 -3.30 5.93 13.46
N THR A 45 -4.09 6.13 12.40
CA THR A 45 -4.44 5.05 11.47
C THR A 45 -3.21 4.56 10.70
N CYS A 46 -2.34 5.46 10.21
CA CYS A 46 -1.09 5.08 9.57
C CYS A 46 -0.18 4.27 10.49
N GLU A 47 -0.02 4.66 11.76
CA GLU A 47 0.78 3.90 12.72
C GLU A 47 0.16 2.52 12.99
N THR A 48 -1.17 2.46 13.11
CA THR A 48 -1.89 1.19 13.27
C THR A 48 -1.68 0.28 12.06
N TYR A 49 -1.77 0.82 10.85
CA TYR A 49 -1.49 0.09 9.61
C TYR A 49 -0.04 -0.43 9.60
N ARG A 50 0.92 0.42 9.95
CA ARG A 50 2.35 0.05 9.98
C ARG A 50 2.60 -1.10 10.94
N HIS A 51 2.04 -1.01 12.14
CA HIS A 51 2.18 -2.05 13.16
C HIS A 51 1.64 -3.40 12.67
N ASN A 52 0.51 -3.39 11.97
CA ASN A 52 -0.19 -4.61 11.57
C ASN A 52 0.37 -5.25 10.29
N ILE A 53 0.82 -4.44 9.32
CA ILE A 53 1.03 -4.89 7.92
C ILE A 53 2.41 -4.49 7.38
N ALA A 54 2.91 -3.31 7.74
CA ALA A 54 4.13 -2.79 7.14
C ALA A 54 5.37 -3.40 7.79
N GLY A 55 5.89 -4.48 7.20
CA GLY A 55 7.20 -5.04 7.58
C GLY A 55 8.39 -4.15 7.21
N LYS A 56 8.19 -3.07 6.44
CA LYS A 56 9.23 -2.13 6.00
C LYS A 56 8.89 -0.70 6.41
N SER A 57 9.89 0.00 6.98
CA SER A 57 9.78 1.43 7.27
C SER A 57 9.60 2.24 5.98
N GLY A 58 8.59 3.10 5.94
CA GLY A 58 8.38 4.04 4.83
C GLY A 58 7.40 3.60 3.73
N SER A 59 6.76 2.43 3.84
CA SER A 59 5.72 2.01 2.87
C SER A 59 4.36 2.68 3.11
N VAL A 60 4.07 3.09 4.34
CA VAL A 60 2.86 3.85 4.66
C VAL A 60 3.19 5.34 4.71
N ILE A 61 2.46 6.14 3.94
CA ILE A 61 2.67 7.57 3.75
C ILE A 61 1.56 8.33 4.50
N HIS A 62 1.95 9.15 5.47
CA HIS A 62 1.03 10.01 6.21
C HIS A 62 1.02 11.40 5.55
N LYS A 63 0.04 11.64 4.67
CA LYS A 63 -0.09 12.89 3.91
C LYS A 63 -1.54 13.16 3.54
N ASP A 64 -1.88 14.45 3.43
CA ASP A 64 -3.15 14.89 2.86
C ASP A 64 -3.16 14.70 1.34
N ILE A 65 -4.06 13.84 0.86
CA ILE A 65 -4.22 13.53 -0.55
C ILE A 65 -4.96 14.64 -1.33
N GLN A 66 -5.68 15.54 -0.66
CA GLN A 66 -6.44 16.62 -1.30
C GLN A 66 -5.58 17.84 -1.62
N THR A 67 -4.60 18.18 -0.79
CA THR A 67 -3.65 19.27 -1.04
C THR A 67 -2.53 18.87 -2.00
N ASP A 68 -2.29 17.58 -2.18
CA ASP A 68 -1.14 17.05 -2.92
C ASP A 68 -1.60 16.41 -4.26
N LYS A 69 -2.13 17.22 -5.19
CA LYS A 69 -2.45 16.80 -6.58
C LYS A 69 -1.26 16.14 -7.28
N CYS A 70 -0.05 16.54 -6.92
CA CYS A 70 1.20 15.96 -7.41
C CYS A 70 1.43 14.54 -6.87
N HIS A 71 0.84 14.18 -5.73
CA HIS A 71 1.05 12.87 -5.10
C HIS A 71 0.20 11.79 -5.76
N VAL A 72 -1.04 12.07 -6.21
CA VAL A 72 -1.85 11.08 -6.93
C VAL A 72 -1.28 10.83 -8.34
N GLU A 73 -0.94 11.89 -9.07
CA GLU A 73 -0.26 11.80 -10.38
C GLU A 73 1.16 11.21 -10.26
N GLY A 74 1.88 11.57 -9.19
CA GLY A 74 3.20 11.05 -8.86
C GLY A 74 3.18 9.59 -8.42
N LEU A 75 2.17 9.16 -7.68
CA LEU A 75 1.91 7.75 -7.33
C LEU A 75 1.57 6.94 -8.58
N LEU A 76 0.72 7.48 -9.46
CA LEU A 76 0.40 6.83 -10.74
C LEU A 76 1.67 6.68 -11.61
N ARG A 77 2.52 7.71 -11.66
CA ARG A 77 3.82 7.67 -12.34
C ARG A 77 4.83 6.75 -11.67
N PHE A 78 4.87 6.67 -10.34
CA PHE A 78 5.72 5.72 -9.61
C PHE A 78 5.29 4.27 -9.91
N LEU A 79 3.97 4.02 -9.93
CA LEU A 79 3.37 2.72 -10.23
C LEU A 79 3.57 2.27 -11.69
N LEU A 80 3.45 3.20 -12.65
CA LEU A 80 3.51 2.89 -14.09
C LEU A 80 4.90 3.02 -14.70
N LEU A 81 5.77 3.89 -14.16
CA LEU A 81 7.05 4.29 -14.78
C LEU A 81 8.26 4.10 -13.84
N GLY A 82 8.06 3.72 -12.57
CA GLY A 82 9.15 3.36 -11.66
C GLY A 82 10.07 4.50 -11.20
N ASN A 83 9.69 5.77 -11.42
CA ASN A 83 10.53 6.92 -11.06
C ASN A 83 10.15 7.54 -9.70
N THR A 84 11.18 7.98 -8.96
CA THR A 84 11.14 8.52 -7.59
C THR A 84 10.29 9.78 -7.44
N PHE A 85 9.63 9.87 -6.27
CA PHE A 85 8.85 11.00 -5.77
C PHE A 85 9.59 12.34 -5.90
N CYS A 86 8.91 13.35 -6.44
CA CYS A 86 9.19 14.75 -6.12
C CYS A 86 8.45 15.13 -4.83
#